data_AF-A0A2H1X247-F1
#
_entry.id   AF-A0A2H1X247-F1
#
_cell.length_a   1.000
_cell.length_b   1.000
_cell.length_c   1.000
_cell.angle_alpha   90.00
_cell.angle_beta   90.00
_cell.angle_gamma   90.00
#
_symmetry.space_group_name_H-M   'P 1'
#
loop_
_entity.id
_entity.type
_entity.pdbx_description
1 polymer ?
#
loop_
_entity_poly.entity_id
_entity_poly.type
_entity_poly.pdbx_seq_one_letter_code
_entity_poly.pdbx_strand_id
1 'polypeptide(L)' 'PKCAGPNEVYTTCKKSCPPETCFSLVARFSCDGSEPCRNGCVCKSGFLRKSLDSPCVPICQCPEMKHSPDCENKS' A
#
# COMPACT_ATOMS: atom_id res chain seq x y z
N PRO A 1 1.38 -19.86 -4.24
CA PRO A 1 0.26 -19.03 -3.71
C PRO A 1 0.06 -17.83 -4.64
N LYS A 2 -1.19 -17.50 -4.99
CA LYS A 2 -1.50 -16.45 -5.95
C LYS A 2 -2.46 -15.45 -5.30
N CYS A 3 -2.12 -14.17 -5.38
CA CYS A 3 -3.00 -13.09 -4.96
C CYS A 3 -4.10 -12.88 -6.00
N ALA A 4 -5.33 -12.67 -5.54
CA ALA A 4 -6.48 -12.48 -6.41
C ALA A 4 -6.64 -11.02 -6.86
N GLY A 5 -6.14 -10.07 -6.07
CA GLY A 5 -6.27 -8.64 -6.35
C GLY A 5 -5.30 -8.16 -7.43
N PRO A 6 -5.70 -7.12 -8.20
CA PRO A 6 -4.79 -6.48 -9.15
C PRO A 6 -3.66 -5.78 -8.40
N ASN A 7 -2.47 -5.76 -9.02
CA ASN A 7 -1.27 -5.12 -8.48
C ASN A 7 -0.83 -5.62 -7.09
N GLU A 8 -1.23 -6.85 -6.74
CA GLU A 8 -0.75 -7.54 -5.55
C GLU A 8 0.40 -8.49 -5.90
N VAL A 9 1.27 -8.71 -4.92
CA VAL A 9 2.31 -9.74 -4.96
C VAL A 9 2.28 -10.53 -3.66
N TYR A 10 2.44 -11.85 -3.79
CA TYR A 10 2.53 -12.70 -2.61
C TYR A 10 3.90 -12.57 -1.97
N THR A 11 3.93 -12.41 -0.65
CA THR A 11 5.14 -12.40 0.16
C THR A 11 5.00 -13.38 1.32
N THR A 12 6.12 -13.96 1.74
CA THR A 12 6.19 -14.76 2.97
C THR A 12 6.30 -13.89 4.23
N CYS A 13 6.56 -12.60 4.06
CA CYS A 13 6.76 -11.66 5.16
C CYS A 13 5.97 -10.37 4.92
N LYS A 14 4.65 -10.44 5.11
CA LYS A 14 3.76 -9.28 5.17
C LYS A 14 3.73 -8.74 6.60
N LYS A 15 4.04 -7.46 6.76
CA LYS A 15 3.85 -6.70 8.00
C LYS A 15 2.49 -6.00 7.98
N SER A 16 1.94 -5.73 9.16
CA SER A 16 0.67 -4.99 9.30
C SER A 16 0.89 -3.49 9.44
N CYS A 17 2.11 -3.08 9.82
CA CYS A 17 2.51 -1.69 10.03
C CYS A 17 3.78 -1.35 9.21
N PRO A 18 3.82 -0.19 8.52
CA PRO A 18 2.68 0.71 8.28
C PRO A 18 1.60 0.01 7.42
N PRO A 19 0.34 0.44 7.50
CA PRO A 19 -0.71 -0.14 6.67
C PRO A 19 -0.41 0.10 5.19
N GLU A 20 -0.92 -0.77 4.33
CA GLU A 20 -0.73 -0.66 2.88
C GLU A 20 -1.80 0.24 2.25
N THR A 21 -2.16 1.33 2.92
CA THR A 21 -3.22 2.24 2.49
C THR A 21 -2.67 3.62 2.14
N CYS A 22 -3.41 4.39 1.35
CA CYS A 22 -3.07 5.76 0.98
C CYS A 22 -2.81 6.67 2.20
N PHE A 23 -3.47 6.38 3.33
CA PHE A 23 -3.23 7.07 4.60
C PHE A 23 -1.77 6.99 5.06
N SER A 24 -1.04 5.94 4.65
CA SER A 24 0.37 5.79 4.98
C SER A 24 1.33 6.75 4.29
N LEU A 25 0.84 7.53 3.33
CA LEU A 25 1.62 8.58 2.70
C LEU A 25 1.71 9.85 3.57
N VAL A 26 0.71 10.09 4.44
CA VAL A 26 0.57 11.34 5.20
C VAL A 26 0.69 11.15 6.71
N ALA A 27 0.48 9.93 7.20
CA ALA A 27 0.55 9.63 8.62
C ALA A 27 1.91 9.03 9.00
N ARG A 28 2.38 9.35 10.21
CA ARG A 28 3.50 8.67 10.86
C ARG A 28 2.96 7.54 11.73
N PHE A 29 3.53 6.35 11.57
CA PHE A 29 3.16 5.17 12.36
C PHE A 29 4.34 4.78 13.24
N SER A 30 4.07 4.58 14.53
CA SER A 30 5.01 3.97 15.46
C SER A 30 4.89 2.45 15.34
N CYS A 31 5.56 1.87 14.34
CA CYS A 31 5.56 0.43 14.13
C CYS A 31 6.58 -0.25 15.05
N ASP A 32 6.18 -1.37 15.67
CA ASP A 32 7.13 -2.24 16.36
C ASP A 32 7.94 -3.03 15.33
N GLY A 33 9.25 -2.81 15.31
CA GLY A 33 10.18 -3.54 14.44
C GLY A 33 10.20 -5.05 14.71
N SER A 34 9.76 -5.47 15.90
CA SER A 34 9.70 -6.86 16.36
C SER A 34 8.40 -7.57 15.97
N GLU A 35 7.44 -6.87 15.32
CA GLU A 35 6.18 -7.49 14.90
C GLU A 35 6.47 -8.69 13.98
N PRO A 36 5.97 -9.89 14.30
CA PRO A 36 6.14 -11.05 13.45
C PRO A 36 5.37 -10.84 12.15
N CYS A 37 6.07 -10.97 11.03
CA CYS A 37 5.43 -10.94 9.73
C CYS A 37 4.71 -12.27 9.43
N ARG A 38 3.72 -12.20 8.53
CA ARG A 38 2.91 -13.35 8.13
C ARG A 38 2.95 -13.53 6.62
N ASN A 39 2.69 -14.75 6.16
CA ASN A 39 2.45 -14.99 4.74
C ASN A 39 1.20 -14.20 4.27
N GLY A 40 1.27 -13.52 3.13
CA GLY A 40 0.12 -12.75 2.64
C GLY A 40 0.37 -12.00 1.33
N CYS A 41 -0.67 -11.29 0.89
CA CYS A 41 -0.64 -10.45 -0.31
C CYS A 41 -0.39 -8.99 0.06
N VAL A 42 0.59 -8.38 -0.58
CA VAL A 42 0.97 -6.97 -0.43
C VAL A 42 0.79 -6.24 -1.75
N CYS A 43 0.58 -4.93 -1.71
CA CYS A 43 0.63 -4.12 -2.92
C CYS A 43 2.05 -4.12 -3.48
N LYS A 44 2.16 -4.17 -4.81
CA LYS A 44 3.45 -3.95 -5.50
C LYS A 44 3.98 -2.56 -5.16
N SER A 45 5.30 -2.40 -5.24
CA SER A 45 5.94 -1.09 -5.07
C SER A 45 5.31 -0.03 -5.98
N GLY A 46 4.96 1.12 -5.41
CA GLY A 46 4.25 2.19 -6.12
C GLY A 46 2.72 2.07 -6.14
N PHE A 47 2.15 1.07 -5.47
CA PHE A 47 0.72 0.87 -5.33
C PHE A 47 0.31 0.84 -3.86
N LEU A 48 -0.87 1.40 -3.56
CA LEU A 48 -1.48 1.40 -2.22
C LEU A 48 -2.99 1.18 -2.35
N ARG A 49 -3.64 0.78 -1.26
CA ARG A 49 -5.10 0.64 -1.19
C ARG A 49 -5.73 1.95 -0.72
N LYS A 50 -6.89 2.33 -1.25
CA LYS A 50 -7.63 3.49 -0.71
C LYS A 50 -8.16 3.21 0.70
N SER A 51 -8.61 1.98 0.93
CA SER A 51 -9.00 1.39 2.21
C SER A 51 -8.56 -0.09 2.27
N LEU A 52 -8.54 -0.72 3.45
CA LEU A 52 -8.03 -2.10 3.62
C LEU A 52 -8.66 -3.14 2.68
N ASP A 53 -9.93 -2.97 2.34
CA ASP A 53 -10.70 -3.88 1.46
C ASP A 53 -10.69 -3.48 -0.02
N SER A 54 -10.00 -2.39 -0.37
CA SER A 54 -9.92 -1.91 -1.75
C SER A 54 -8.74 -2.51 -2.52
N PRO A 55 -8.82 -2.59 -3.86
CA PRO A 55 -7.69 -3.01 -4.68
C PRO A 55 -6.47 -2.09 -4.56
N CYS A 56 -5.28 -2.63 -4.85
CA CYS A 56 -4.05 -1.84 -4.97
C CYS A 56 -4.09 -0.96 -6.22
N VAL A 57 -4.09 0.35 -6.01
CA VAL A 57 -4.08 1.38 -7.06
C VAL A 57 -2.74 2.10 -7.08
N PRO A 58 -2.30 2.67 -8.23
CA PRO A 58 -1.11 3.51 -8.28
C PRO A 58 -1.18 4.62 -7.22
N ILE A 59 -0.05 4.98 -6.61
CA ILE A 59 0.00 6.02 -5.56
C ILE A 59 -0.60 7.37 -6.01
N CYS A 60 -0.56 7.69 -7.31
CA CYS A 60 -1.19 8.90 -7.85
C CYS A 60 -2.73 8.87 -7.85
N GLN A 61 -3.35 7.72 -7.64
CA GLN A 61 -4.79 7.61 -7.41
C GLN A 61 -5.17 7.75 -5.92
N CYS A 62 -4.18 7.91 -5.03
CA CYS A 62 -4.43 8.26 -3.65
C CYS A 62 -4.87 9.74 -3.55
N PRO A 63 -5.93 10.05 -2.77
CA PRO A 63 -6.37 11.43 -2.54
C PRO A 63 -5.24 12.32 -2.04
N GLU A 64 -4.36 11.77 -1.20
CA GLU A 64 -3.22 12.46 -0.61
C GLU A 64 -2.16 12.92 -1.62
N MET A 65 -2.11 12.30 -2.81
CA MET A 65 -1.14 12.63 -3.87
C MET A 65 -1.72 13.50 -4.98
N LYS A 66 -3.00 13.90 -4.89
CA LYS A 66 -3.71 14.60 -5.96
C LYS A 66 -3.02 15.90 -6.41
N HIS A 67 -2.35 16.59 -5.49
CA HIS A 67 -1.63 17.85 -5.77
C HIS A 67 -0.11 17.67 -5.76
N SER A 68 0.38 16.44 -5.75
CA SER A 68 1.82 16.18 -5.85
C SER A 68 2.24 16.38 -7.31
N PRO A 69 3.31 17.17 -7.57
CA PRO A 69 3.81 17.39 -8.94
C PRO A 69 4.28 16.10 -9.60
N ASP A 70 4.64 15.09 -8.82
CA ASP A 70 4.98 13.74 -9.29
C ASP A 70 3.79 13.00 -9.94
N CYS A 71 2.57 13.46 -9.64
CA CYS A 71 1.31 12.87 -10.11
C CYS A 71 0.51 13.75 -11.08
N GLU A 72 0.93 15.00 -11.32
CA GLU A 72 0.22 15.98 -12.16
C GLU A 72 0.15 15.63 -13.66
N ASN A 73 0.78 14.53 -14.11
CA ASN A 73 0.76 14.09 -15.52
C ASN A 73 0.38 12.60 -15.69
N LYS A 74 -0.32 12.02 -14.72
CA LYS A 74 -0.68 10.58 -14.70
C LYS A 74 -2.18 10.32 -14.49
N SER A 75 -3.03 11.35 -14.72
CA SER A 75 -4.49 11.25 -14.60
C SER A 75 -5.16 10.65 -15.84
#